data_AF-A0A811T8I0-F1
#
_entry.id   AF-A0A811T8I0-F1
#
_cell.length_a   1.000
_cell.length_b   1.000
_cell.length_c   1.000
_cell.angle_alpha   90.00
_cell.angle_beta   90.00
_cell.angle_gamma   90.00
#
_symmetry.space_group_name_H-M   'P 1'
#
loop_
_entity.id
_entity.type
_entity.pdbx_description
1 polymer ?
#
loop_
_entity_poly.entity_id
_entity_poly.type
_entity_poly.pdbx_seq_one_letter_code
_entity_poly.pdbx_strand_id
1 'polypeptide(L)'
;MYYLQYKSTPHYGCGTKIEDAGFARGNQSVDTTHVIANIAIQVTIGMIRQGIKAIMEERAHVEPKHAEMKRFHGMTRAKYWGLPNVSIQLIITAITVNVKRLANVLNSVCYLKTC
;
A
#
# COMPACT_ATOMS: atom_id res chain seq x y z
N MET A 1 -13.52 -34.40 -2.68
CA MET A 1 -13.01 -33.89 -3.97
C MET A 1 -14.21 -33.65 -4.87
N TYR A 2 -14.53 -32.39 -5.15
CA TYR A 2 -15.61 -32.05 -6.07
C TYR A 2 -14.98 -31.79 -7.44
N TYR A 3 -15.44 -32.48 -8.47
CA TYR A 3 -15.03 -32.24 -9.85
C TYR A 3 -16.12 -31.43 -10.54
N LEU A 4 -15.80 -30.19 -10.92
CA LEU A 4 -16.64 -29.43 -11.84
C LEU A 4 -16.47 -30.01 -13.24
N GLN A 5 -17.38 -30.91 -13.63
CA GLN A 5 -17.53 -31.27 -15.03
C GLN A 5 -18.15 -30.09 -15.78
N TYR A 6 -17.35 -29.39 -16.57
CA TYR A 6 -17.88 -28.46 -17.56
C TYR A 6 -18.51 -29.29 -18.68
N LYS A 7 -19.84 -29.40 -18.69
CA LYS A 7 -20.57 -30.02 -19.80
C LYS A 7 -20.60 -29.00 -20.93
N SER A 8 -19.83 -29.23 -21.99
CA SER A 8 -19.91 -28.45 -23.22
C SER A 8 -21.34 -28.58 -23.77
N THR A 9 -22.20 -27.58 -23.51
CA THR A 9 -23.50 -27.51 -24.16
C THR A 9 -23.23 -27.28 -25.65
N PRO A 10 -23.77 -28.12 -26.55
CA PRO A 10 -23.54 -27.97 -27.98
C PRO A 10 -24.31 -26.75 -28.49
N HIS A 11 -23.68 -25.58 -28.44
CA HIS A 11 -24.11 -24.44 -29.25
C HIS A 11 -23.54 -24.64 -30.64
N TYR A 12 -24.40 -25.05 -31.56
CA TYR A 12 -24.08 -25.35 -32.95
C TYR A 12 -23.33 -24.17 -33.61
N GLY A 13 -22.03 -24.35 -33.89
CA GLY A 13 -21.30 -23.59 -34.92
C GLY A 13 -19.91 -23.07 -34.57
N CYS A 14 -19.59 -22.81 -33.29
CA CYS A 14 -18.31 -22.13 -32.95
C CYS A 14 -17.32 -23.00 -32.16
N GLY A 15 -17.78 -23.95 -31.34
CA GLY A 15 -16.92 -24.76 -30.45
C GLY A 15 -16.07 -25.84 -31.12
N THR A 16 -16.49 -26.35 -32.28
CA THR A 16 -15.77 -27.44 -32.99
C THR A 16 -14.44 -26.97 -33.58
N LYS A 17 -14.38 -25.72 -34.05
CA LYS A 17 -13.17 -25.13 -34.66
C LYS A 17 -11.97 -25.05 -33.72
N ILE A 18 -12.23 -25.00 -32.41
CA ILE A 18 -11.21 -24.85 -31.36
C ILE A 18 -10.63 -26.22 -30.96
N GLU A 19 -11.44 -27.28 -31.06
CA GLU A 19 -11.02 -28.67 -30.90
C GLU A 19 -10.18 -29.12 -32.11
N ASP A 20 -10.60 -28.76 -33.33
CA ASP A 20 -9.90 -29.07 -34.58
C ASP A 20 -8.54 -28.34 -34.69
N ALA A 21 -8.40 -27.17 -34.07
CA ALA A 21 -7.13 -26.45 -33.94
C ALA A 21 -6.19 -27.04 -32.86
N GLY A 22 -6.59 -28.10 -32.18
CA GLY A 22 -5.80 -28.79 -31.14
C GLY A 22 -5.71 -28.03 -29.81
N PHE A 23 -6.48 -26.97 -29.62
CA PHE A 23 -6.38 -26.09 -28.45
C PHE A 23 -7.18 -26.60 -27.25
N ALA A 24 -8.21 -27.43 -27.47
CA ALA A 24 -8.98 -28.10 -26.43
C ALA A 24 -9.23 -29.58 -26.78
N ARG A 25 -9.10 -30.48 -25.79
CA ARG A 25 -9.32 -31.92 -25.94
C ARG A 25 -10.39 -32.39 -24.97
N GLY A 26 -11.60 -32.67 -25.46
CA GLY A 26 -12.69 -33.36 -24.75
C GLY A 26 -13.11 -32.76 -23.41
N ASN A 27 -13.90 -33.50 -22.63
CA ASN A 27 -14.29 -33.13 -21.27
C ASN A 27 -13.05 -33.08 -20.36
N GLN A 28 -12.50 -31.88 -20.15
CA GLN A 28 -11.39 -31.67 -19.23
C GLN A 28 -11.93 -31.45 -17.82
N SER A 29 -11.81 -32.48 -16.99
CA SER A 29 -12.09 -32.39 -15.57
C SER A 29 -10.92 -31.68 -14.88
N VAL A 30 -11.02 -30.37 -14.75
CA VAL A 30 -10.09 -29.58 -13.93
C VAL A 30 -10.42 -29.78 -12.45
N ASP A 31 -9.40 -30.10 -11.65
CA ASP A 31 -9.54 -30.19 -10.20
C ASP A 31 -10.00 -28.84 -9.66
N THR A 32 -11.18 -28.85 -9.02
CA THR A 32 -11.84 -27.64 -8.53
C THR A 32 -11.01 -26.95 -7.45
N THR A 33 -10.15 -27.68 -6.71
CA THR A 33 -9.28 -27.07 -5.70
C THR A 33 -8.25 -26.11 -6.32
N HIS A 34 -7.72 -26.42 -7.50
CA HIS A 34 -6.76 -25.58 -8.22
C HIS A 34 -7.41 -24.30 -8.78
N VAL A 35 -8.65 -24.41 -9.27
CA VAL A 35 -9.43 -23.26 -9.76
C VAL A 35 -9.81 -22.32 -8.62
N ILE A 36 -10.30 -22.89 -7.51
CA ILE A 36 -10.63 -22.12 -6.30
C ILE A 36 -9.39 -21.44 -5.72
N ALA A 37 -8.26 -22.16 -5.65
CA ALA A 37 -7.01 -21.60 -5.17
C ALA A 37 -6.55 -20.41 -6.01
N ASN A 38 -6.59 -20.49 -7.34
CA ASN A 38 -6.17 -19.38 -8.20
C ASN A 38 -7.02 -18.11 -8.01
N ILE A 39 -8.35 -18.27 -7.91
CA ILE A 39 -9.25 -17.14 -7.64
C ILE A 39 -8.99 -16.56 -6.25
N ALA A 40 -8.87 -17.41 -5.22
CA ALA A 40 -8.62 -16.99 -3.85
C ALA A 40 -7.27 -16.27 -3.71
N ILE A 41 -6.21 -16.74 -4.39
CA ILE A 41 -4.87 -16.14 -4.37
C ILE A 41 -4.91 -14.73 -4.98
N GLN A 42 -5.49 -14.58 -6.17
CA GLN A 42 -5.53 -13.27 -6.85
C GLN A 42 -6.34 -12.23 -6.07
N VAL A 43 -7.50 -12.62 -5.53
CA VAL A 43 -8.34 -11.74 -4.70
C VAL A 43 -7.59 -11.33 -3.43
N THR A 44 -6.96 -12.27 -2.75
CA THR A 44 -6.20 -12.00 -1.51
C THR A 44 -5.02 -11.06 -1.76
N ILE A 45 -4.27 -11.24 -2.85
CA ILE A 45 -3.18 -10.34 -3.23
C ILE A 45 -3.72 -8.93 -3.50
N GLY A 46 -4.84 -8.80 -4.22
CA GLY A 46 -5.50 -7.52 -4.47
C GLY A 46 -5.87 -6.79 -3.17
N MET A 47 -6.49 -7.51 -2.23
CA MET A 47 -6.86 -6.98 -0.92
C MET A 47 -5.64 -6.55 -0.10
N ILE A 48 -4.58 -7.37 -0.08
CA ILE A 48 -3.33 -7.04 0.63
C ILE A 48 -2.71 -5.77 0.05
N ARG A 49 -2.65 -5.64 -1.29
CA ARG A 49 -2.10 -4.45 -1.94
C ARG A 49 -2.89 -3.19 -1.59
N GLN A 50 -4.21 -3.27 -1.58
CA GLN A 50 -5.07 -2.15 -1.19
C GLN A 50 -4.86 -1.76 0.28
N GLY A 51 -4.77 -2.74 1.18
CA GLY A 51 -4.50 -2.49 2.60
C GLY A 51 -3.15 -1.82 2.83
N ILE A 52 -2.09 -2.32 2.19
CA ILE A 52 -0.76 -1.71 2.27
C ILE A 52 -0.78 -0.29 1.70
N LYS A 53 -1.44 -0.07 0.57
CA LYS A 53 -1.56 1.26 -0.05
C LYS A 53 -2.21 2.27 0.91
N ALA A 54 -3.31 1.91 1.55
CA ALA A 54 -4.00 2.78 2.50
C ALA A 54 -3.10 3.14 3.70
N ILE A 55 -2.37 2.17 4.26
CA ILE A 55 -1.44 2.40 5.38
C ILE A 55 -0.29 3.31 4.95
N MET A 56 0.22 3.16 3.73
CA MET A 56 1.31 3.99 3.21
C MET A 56 0.86 5.43 2.94
N GLU A 57 -0.35 5.63 2.43
CA GLU A 57 -0.93 6.97 2.21
C GLU A 57 -1.09 7.76 3.51
N GLU A 58 -1.49 7.10 4.60
CA GLU A 58 -1.56 7.73 5.92
C GLU A 58 -0.17 8.18 6.40
N ARG A 59 0.85 7.32 6.28
CA ARG A 59 2.21 7.62 6.71
C ARG A 59 2.93 8.67 5.86
N ALA A 60 2.59 8.78 4.58
CA ALA A 60 3.22 9.69 3.64
C ALA A 60 3.19 11.17 4.09
N HIS A 61 2.21 11.56 4.91
CA HIS A 61 2.12 12.91 5.45
C HIS A 61 3.09 13.18 6.61
N VAL A 62 3.41 12.15 7.40
CA VAL A 62 4.20 12.26 8.64
C VAL A 62 5.68 11.98 8.38
N GLU A 63 5.99 11.02 7.51
CA GLU A 63 7.36 10.59 7.21
C GLU A 63 8.31 11.72 6.74
N PRO A 64 7.88 12.68 5.89
CA PRO A 64 8.74 13.80 5.48
C PRO A 64 9.18 14.66 6.67
N LYS A 65 8.26 14.92 7.62
CA LYS A 65 8.56 15.70 8.83
C LYS A 65 9.43 14.92 9.80
N HIS A 66 9.19 13.63 9.92
CA HIS A 66 10.06 12.77 10.71
C HIS A 66 11.48 12.64 10.10
N ALA A 67 11.61 12.65 8.78
CA ALA A 67 12.90 12.68 8.09
C ALA A 67 13.64 14.01 8.30
N GLU A 68 12.95 15.14 8.22
CA GLU A 68 13.49 16.47 8.55
C GLU A 68 14.06 16.49 9.98
N MET A 69 13.29 16.01 10.95
CA MET A 69 13.71 15.95 12.34
C MET A 69 14.94 15.05 12.56
N LYS A 70 15.04 13.92 11.86
CA LYS A 70 16.22 13.04 11.93
C LYS A 70 17.46 13.67 11.31
N ARG A 71 17.33 14.33 10.16
CA ARG A 71 18.46 14.91 9.40
C ARG A 71 19.00 16.19 10.03
N PHE A 72 18.13 17.12 10.42
CA PHE A 72 18.53 18.48 10.80
C PHE A 72 18.39 18.79 12.29
N HIS A 73 17.59 18.02 13.03
CA HIS A 73 17.26 18.31 14.42
C HIS A 73 17.76 17.22 15.40
N GLY A 74 18.77 16.44 14.99
CA GLY A 74 19.51 15.56 15.89
C GLY A 74 18.75 14.34 16.42
N MET A 75 17.59 14.00 15.85
CA MET A 75 16.82 12.81 16.28
C MET A 75 17.37 11.47 15.75
N THR A 76 18.52 11.48 15.07
CA THR A 76 19.17 10.24 14.61
C THR A 76 19.77 9.45 15.77
N ARG A 77 20.13 10.11 16.87
CA ARG A 77 20.61 9.46 18.10
C ARG A 77 19.78 9.89 19.29
N ALA A 78 19.40 8.92 20.11
CA ALA A 78 18.85 9.19 21.44
C ALA A 78 19.96 9.81 22.30
N LYS A 79 19.73 11.03 22.79
CA LYS A 79 20.65 11.71 23.71
C LYS A 79 20.52 11.17 25.13
N TYR A 80 19.33 10.69 25.48
CA TYR A 80 18.98 10.20 26.80
C TYR A 80 18.70 8.71 26.80
N TRP A 81 18.84 8.08 27.96
CA TRP A 81 18.55 6.67 28.18
C TRP A 81 17.14 6.49 28.75
N GLY A 82 16.45 5.44 28.31
CA GLY A 82 15.09 5.11 28.74
C GLY A 82 14.01 5.80 27.92
N LEU A 83 12.91 5.08 27.70
CA LEU A 83 11.76 5.51 26.90
C LEU A 83 11.21 6.89 27.27
N PRO A 84 10.95 7.23 28.56
CA PRO A 84 10.37 8.53 28.91
C PRO A 84 11.28 9.71 28.55
N ASN A 85 12.60 9.54 28.66
CA ASN A 85 13.55 10.62 28.39
C ASN A 85 13.75 10.85 26.88
N VAL A 86 13.67 9.79 26.07
CA VAL A 86 13.68 9.91 24.60
C VAL A 86 12.37 10.55 24.09
N SER A 87 11.24 10.28 24.75
CA SER A 87 9.97 10.98 24.45
C SER A 87 10.07 12.48 24.68
N ILE A 88 10.72 12.91 25.78
CA ILE A 88 10.93 14.35 26.04
C ILE A 88 11.78 14.99 24.92
N GLN A 89 12.85 14.33 24.48
CA GLN A 89 13.67 14.79 23.35
C GLN A 89 12.83 14.94 22.06
N LEU A 90 11.97 13.96 21.77
CA LEU A 90 11.08 13.99 20.60
C LEU A 90 10.10 15.17 20.65
N ILE A 91 9.45 15.39 21.80
CA ILE A 91 8.44 16.43 21.99
C ILE A 91 9.07 17.83 21.84
N ILE A 92 10.20 18.08 22.49
CA ILE A 92 10.89 19.38 22.41
C ILE A 92 11.31 19.68 20.96
N THR A 93 11.85 18.69 20.25
CA THR A 93 12.22 18.84 18.84
C THR A 93 11.00 19.12 17.95
N ALA A 94 9.88 18.43 18.17
CA ALA A 94 8.65 18.67 17.42
C ALA A 94 8.12 20.10 17.64
N ILE A 95 8.13 20.59 18.87
CA ILE A 95 7.74 21.98 19.20
C ILE A 95 8.66 22.96 18.46
N THR A 96 9.97 22.72 18.48
CA THR A 96 10.96 23.60 17.84
C THR A 96 10.74 23.70 16.32
N VAL A 97 10.47 22.57 15.65
CA VAL A 97 10.18 22.54 14.21
C VAL A 97 8.87 23.29 13.88
N ASN A 98 7.83 23.11 14.71
CA ASN A 98 6.57 23.83 14.53
C ASN A 98 6.74 25.34 14.69
N VAL A 99 7.49 25.79 15.71
CA VAL A 99 7.80 27.21 15.92
C VAL A 99 8.62 27.77 14.74
N LYS A 100 9.62 27.04 14.26
CA LYS A 100 10.41 27.43 13.08
C LYS A 100 9.53 27.61 11.84
N ARG A 101 8.54 26.72 11.65
CA ARG A 101 7.58 26.83 10.54
C ARG A 101 6.68 28.04 10.68
N LEU A 102 6.19 28.32 11.89
CA LEU A 102 5.38 29.51 12.17
C LEU A 102 6.17 30.79 11.89
N ALA A 103 7.42 30.87 12.33
CA ALA A 103 8.29 32.02 12.06
C ALA A 103 8.48 32.24 10.55
N ASN A 104 8.70 31.18 9.77
CA ASN A 104 8.78 31.29 8.32
C ASN A 104 7.48 31.80 7.67
N VAL A 105 6.32 31.32 8.14
CA VAL A 105 5.02 31.80 7.66
C VAL A 105 4.84 33.27 8.01
N LEU A 106 5.13 33.67 9.26
CA LEU A 106 5.03 35.07 9.69
C LEU A 106 5.97 35.97 8.88
N ASN A 107 7.22 35.55 8.64
CA ASN A 107 8.14 36.29 7.79
C ASN A 107 7.57 36.44 6.36
N SER A 108 7.04 35.37 5.76
CA SER A 108 6.43 35.43 4.43
C SER A 108 5.19 36.33 4.34
N VAL A 109 4.36 36.37 5.39
CA VAL A 109 3.21 37.28 5.50
C VAL A 109 3.66 38.72 5.74
N CYS A 110 4.75 38.91 6.49
CA CYS A 110 5.32 40.23 6.77
C CYS A 110 5.95 40.86 5.51
N TYR A 111 6.60 40.07 4.65
CA TYR A 111 7.10 40.54 3.34
C TYR A 111 5.97 41.03 2.40
N LEU A 112 4.74 40.54 2.57
CA LEU A 112 3.56 40.99 1.82
C LEU A 112 2.89 42.27 2.38
N LYS A 113 3.22 42.67 3.62
CA LYS A 113 2.62 43.84 4.30
C LYS A 113 3.49 45.10 4.29
N THR A 114 4.73 45.04 3.78
CA THR A 114 5.63 46.20 3.63
C THR A 114 5.45 46.95 2.29
N CYS A 115 4.24 46.99 1.73
CA CYS A 115 3.88 47.85 0.60
C CYS A 115 2.94 48.96 1.07
#